data_AF-A0A428QCA7-F1
#
_entry.id   AF-A0A428QCA7-F1
#
_cell.length_a   1.000
_cell.length_b   1.000
_cell.length_c   1.000
_cell.angle_alpha   90.00
_cell.angle_beta   90.00
_cell.angle_gamma   90.00
#
_symmetry.space_group_name_H-M   'P 1'
#
loop_
_entity.id
_entity.type
_entity.pdbx_description
1 polymer ?
#
loop_
_entity_poly.entity_id
_entity_poly.type
_entity_poly.pdbx_seq_one_letter_code
_entity_poly.pdbx_strand_id
1 'polypeptide(L)'
;MLGTISLRRAGLTQDSIWGDKSNTLVYAQVLSTPYPYGRAIIFRFYRNPQHSPKSLANRVVSCYHNTNVHDDTLSFRDRDAMRSAIWSSIATIWHRCAKDLHVYTPGTVIDLSSDDSDGLVWCAYRSPLFDQYLDLLRHIQKSDLVPRTSRSTTMDVTKITLLEPMGGRGCAKRANVYGLWNQEYFFFKGVDFATYLQHHDDENELIRAVVETWRRSSKLIANMPPHPNIQPPAEILVSIDDSKGEKVLMGHLSTFLDLRDLASLIEKQNLAGKQISLREKVKWCHQMSLVVAHTHRSLHTFHMDIQPGNFLVDSERNLVLIDWEQSGTSTTTLAPEADGTWDVNEEPTTKDTRLVYTKYTGPPRRNMPKDGGTATFQAWNVFPEWQATLHRATELAEVFALGRTMWMVLTQTVDGFDEVKHPNDVRVTWDSENDIPKNWIETVNRCMAEDPNERPNVEDLVKFWYVEQTLMTCNA
;
A
#
# COMPACT_ATOMS: atom_id res chain seq x y z
N MET A 1 23.34 -13.18 -1.81
CA MET A 1 22.80 -14.47 -2.32
C MET A 1 22.88 -15.63 -1.31
N LEU A 2 24.00 -15.84 -0.61
CA LEU A 2 24.16 -16.99 0.31
C LEU A 2 23.13 -17.04 1.46
N GLY A 3 22.82 -15.90 2.10
CA GLY A 3 21.86 -15.87 3.23
C GLY A 3 20.44 -16.30 2.86
N THR A 4 19.96 -15.94 1.66
CA THR A 4 18.63 -16.32 1.17
C THR A 4 18.51 -17.83 0.91
N ILE A 5 19.59 -18.46 0.44
CA ILE A 5 19.64 -19.92 0.24
C ILE A 5 19.57 -20.63 1.59
N SER A 6 20.28 -20.12 2.61
CA SER A 6 20.25 -20.70 3.96
C SER A 6 18.88 -20.60 4.61
N LEU A 7 18.18 -19.46 4.50
CA LEU A 7 16.82 -19.32 5.03
C LEU A 7 15.84 -20.29 4.39
N ARG A 8 15.86 -20.42 3.05
CA ARG A 8 14.98 -21.36 2.35
C ARG A 8 15.22 -22.80 2.77
N ARG A 9 16.48 -23.20 2.98
CA ARG A 9 16.83 -24.53 3.53
C ARG A 9 16.31 -24.73 4.95
N ALA A 10 16.18 -23.66 5.73
CA ALA A 10 15.58 -23.67 7.06
C ALA A 10 14.05 -23.61 7.04
N GLY A 11 13.40 -23.59 5.86
CA GLY A 11 11.94 -23.43 5.74
C GLY A 11 11.45 -22.03 6.09
N LEU A 12 12.30 -21.01 5.87
CA LEU A 12 12.01 -19.60 6.12
C LEU A 12 12.09 -18.79 4.83
N THR A 13 11.22 -17.79 4.74
CA THR A 13 11.23 -16.75 3.70
C THR A 13 11.52 -15.40 4.34
N GLN A 14 12.43 -14.63 3.75
CA GLN A 14 12.71 -13.26 4.19
C GLN A 14 11.47 -12.37 3.94
N ASP A 15 11.16 -11.49 4.88
CA ASP A 15 10.09 -10.50 4.72
C ASP A 15 10.70 -9.08 4.72
N SER A 16 10.99 -8.54 5.90
CA SER A 16 11.43 -7.14 6.06
C SER A 16 12.56 -6.98 7.08
N ILE A 17 13.32 -5.90 6.95
CA ILE A 17 14.30 -5.42 7.94
C ILE A 17 14.06 -3.93 8.15
N TRP A 18 13.88 -3.51 9.39
CA TRP A 18 13.67 -2.10 9.75
C TRP A 18 14.39 -1.73 11.05
N GLY A 19 14.67 -0.44 11.24
CA GLY A 19 15.25 0.09 12.48
C GLY A 19 14.24 0.92 13.24
N ASP A 20 14.54 1.21 14.51
CA ASP A 20 13.76 2.16 15.31
C ASP A 20 14.25 3.61 15.13
N LYS A 21 13.45 4.58 15.59
CA LYS A 21 13.81 6.01 15.51
C LYS A 21 14.97 6.41 16.41
N SER A 22 15.22 5.67 17.51
CA SER A 22 16.31 6.00 18.45
C SER A 22 17.69 5.49 18.01
N ASN A 23 17.75 4.80 16.87
CA ASN A 23 18.96 4.20 16.31
C ASN A 23 19.62 3.16 17.24
N THR A 24 18.83 2.45 18.03
CA THR A 24 19.32 1.45 19.01
C THR A 24 18.93 0.02 18.66
N LEU A 25 17.93 -0.16 17.80
CA LEU A 25 17.33 -1.43 17.44
C LEU A 25 17.27 -1.62 15.93
N VAL A 26 17.39 -2.87 15.51
CA VAL A 26 17.05 -3.35 14.18
C VAL A 26 16.22 -4.61 14.33
N TYR A 27 15.11 -4.68 13.61
CA TYR A 27 14.25 -5.83 13.53
C TYR A 27 14.39 -6.53 12.18
N ALA A 28 14.15 -7.83 12.17
CA ALA A 28 14.07 -8.63 10.97
C ALA A 28 12.89 -9.59 11.07
N GLN A 29 11.99 -9.56 10.10
CA GLN A 29 10.86 -10.48 10.02
C GLN A 29 11.13 -11.58 8.99
N VAL A 30 10.73 -12.80 9.34
CA VAL A 30 10.70 -13.95 8.43
C VAL A 30 9.32 -14.60 8.47
N LEU A 31 8.97 -15.29 7.39
CA LEU A 31 7.76 -16.11 7.28
C LEU A 31 8.16 -17.58 7.26
N SER A 32 7.58 -18.41 8.13
CA SER A 32 7.85 -19.85 8.15
C SER A 32 6.96 -20.62 7.15
N THR A 33 7.49 -21.66 6.50
CA THR A 33 6.76 -22.50 5.51
C THR A 33 7.10 -23.99 5.65
N PRO A 34 6.13 -24.92 5.58
CA PRO A 34 5.02 -25.07 6.52
C PRO A 34 5.24 -26.31 7.42
N TYR A 35 5.15 -26.13 8.74
CA TYR A 35 4.43 -26.98 9.73
C TYR A 35 4.84 -26.54 11.15
N PRO A 36 3.91 -26.39 12.11
CA PRO A 36 2.47 -26.61 11.97
C PRO A 36 1.70 -25.43 11.36
N TYR A 37 2.23 -24.21 11.36
CA TYR A 37 1.56 -23.02 10.80
C TYR A 37 2.59 -22.04 10.27
N GLY A 38 2.41 -21.50 9.06
CA GLY A 38 3.29 -20.45 8.57
C GLY A 38 3.04 -19.16 9.33
N ARG A 39 4.03 -18.69 10.09
CA ARG A 39 3.90 -17.54 11.00
C ARG A 39 4.94 -16.49 10.65
N ALA A 40 4.57 -15.23 10.89
CA ALA A 40 5.51 -14.13 10.92
C ALA A 40 6.27 -14.18 12.25
N ILE A 41 7.60 -14.30 12.17
CA ILE A 41 8.51 -14.35 13.32
C ILE A 41 9.40 -13.13 13.28
N ILE A 42 9.49 -12.41 14.39
CA ILE A 42 10.25 -11.17 14.51
C ILE A 42 11.51 -11.43 15.32
N PHE A 43 12.66 -11.14 14.70
CA PHE A 43 13.97 -11.11 15.35
C PHE A 43 14.36 -9.67 15.66
N ARG A 44 15.03 -9.44 16.79
CA ARG A 44 15.53 -8.13 17.21
C ARG A 44 17.02 -8.19 17.47
N PHE A 45 17.72 -7.20 16.94
CA PHE A 45 19.12 -6.90 17.19
C PHE A 45 19.14 -5.57 17.94
N TYR A 46 19.68 -5.56 19.15
CA TYR A 46 19.78 -4.34 19.94
C TYR A 46 21.23 -4.02 20.24
N ARG A 47 21.55 -2.73 20.27
CA ARG A 47 22.87 -2.26 20.64
C ARG A 47 23.06 -2.43 22.14
N ASN A 48 24.02 -3.28 22.53
CA ASN A 48 24.39 -3.45 23.92
C ASN A 48 25.84 -2.96 24.12
N PRO A 49 26.06 -1.84 24.85
CA PRO A 49 27.40 -1.36 25.17
C PRO A 49 28.22 -2.33 26.02
N GLN A 50 27.57 -3.26 26.73
CA GLN A 50 28.25 -4.28 27.54
C GLN A 50 28.74 -5.47 26.70
N HIS A 51 28.21 -5.65 25.48
CA HIS A 51 28.69 -6.67 24.56
C HIS A 51 29.85 -6.14 23.74
N SER A 52 30.68 -7.04 23.23
CA SER A 52 31.73 -6.70 22.26
C SER A 52 31.17 -5.78 21.14
N PRO A 53 31.85 -4.67 20.80
CA PRO A 53 31.52 -3.86 19.63
C PRO A 53 31.52 -4.66 18.32
N LYS A 54 32.26 -5.79 18.28
CA LYS A 54 32.30 -6.73 17.16
C LYS A 54 31.13 -7.71 17.14
N SER A 55 30.27 -7.69 18.17
CA SER A 55 29.10 -8.56 18.21
C SER A 55 28.17 -8.34 17.02
N LEU A 56 27.50 -9.40 16.59
CA LEU A 56 26.58 -9.36 15.46
C LEU A 56 25.56 -8.23 15.61
N ALA A 57 24.93 -8.12 16.79
CA ALA A 57 23.89 -7.13 17.04
C ALA A 57 24.42 -5.69 16.95
N ASN A 58 25.55 -5.39 17.59
CA ASN A 58 26.15 -4.05 17.54
C ASN A 58 26.54 -3.66 16.11
N ARG A 59 27.10 -4.59 15.33
CA ARG A 59 27.46 -4.35 13.91
C ARG A 59 26.23 -4.15 13.02
N VAL A 60 25.17 -4.92 13.24
CA VAL A 60 23.90 -4.78 12.50
C VAL A 60 23.29 -3.40 12.76
N VAL A 61 23.16 -2.99 14.02
CA VAL A 61 22.59 -1.70 14.40
C VAL A 61 23.45 -0.55 13.86
N SER A 62 24.77 -0.65 14.00
CA SER A 62 25.70 0.39 13.50
C SER A 62 25.64 0.54 11.98
N CYS A 63 25.61 -0.57 11.23
CA CYS A 63 25.51 -0.54 9.78
C CYS A 63 24.14 -0.02 9.29
N TYR A 64 23.05 -0.45 9.92
CA TYR A 64 21.71 -0.06 9.48
C TYR A 64 21.50 1.46 9.61
N HIS A 65 21.89 2.01 10.76
CA HIS A 65 21.73 3.42 11.12
C HIS A 65 22.89 4.31 10.67
N ASN A 66 23.85 3.79 9.90
CA ASN A 66 25.06 4.50 9.46
C ASN A 66 25.80 5.19 10.63
N THR A 67 25.89 4.51 11.77
CA THR A 67 26.60 5.05 12.94
C THR A 67 28.08 5.12 12.62
N ASN A 68 28.70 6.29 12.86
CA ASN A 68 30.13 6.45 12.67
C ASN A 68 30.89 5.57 13.68
N VAL A 69 31.68 4.62 13.17
CA VAL A 69 32.51 3.72 13.97
C VAL A 69 33.98 3.99 13.66
N HIS A 70 34.84 3.93 14.68
CA HIS A 70 36.26 4.26 14.54
C HIS A 70 37.10 3.16 13.84
N ASP A 71 36.51 1.99 13.58
CA ASP A 71 37.15 0.82 12.98
C ASP A 71 36.12 0.10 12.08
N ASP A 72 36.47 -0.10 10.81
CA ASP A 72 35.61 -0.74 9.80
C ASP A 72 35.17 -2.16 10.19
N THR A 73 35.93 -2.83 11.07
CA THR A 73 35.57 -4.16 11.59
C THR A 73 34.38 -4.13 12.56
N LEU A 74 33.99 -2.94 13.04
CA LEU A 74 32.84 -2.71 13.94
C LEU A 74 31.52 -2.49 13.19
N SER A 75 31.53 -2.59 11.87
CA SER A 75 30.34 -2.51 11.02
C SER A 75 30.37 -3.61 9.96
N PHE A 76 29.47 -3.51 8.98
CA PHE A 76 29.53 -4.26 7.74
C PHE A 76 30.03 -3.35 6.62
N ARG A 77 30.66 -3.95 5.61
CA ARG A 77 31.17 -3.23 4.44
C ARG A 77 30.07 -2.47 3.70
N ASP A 78 28.90 -3.09 3.60
CA ASP A 78 27.73 -2.58 2.91
C ASP A 78 26.44 -3.21 3.47
N ARG A 79 25.29 -2.66 3.06
CA ARG A 79 23.97 -3.15 3.49
C ARG A 79 23.70 -4.57 3.04
N ASP A 80 24.27 -5.02 1.92
CA ASP A 80 24.08 -6.40 1.43
C ASP A 80 24.81 -7.43 2.27
N ALA A 81 26.02 -7.10 2.74
CA ALA A 81 26.76 -7.90 3.70
C ALA A 81 26.01 -7.99 5.04
N MET A 82 25.48 -6.87 5.54
CA MET A 82 24.65 -6.85 6.75
C MET A 82 23.39 -7.72 6.59
N ARG A 83 22.62 -7.55 5.51
CA ARG A 83 21.42 -8.36 5.23
C ARG A 83 21.77 -9.84 5.15
N SER A 84 22.85 -10.18 4.46
CA SER A 84 23.34 -11.56 4.37
C SER A 84 23.66 -12.14 5.74
N ALA A 85 24.33 -11.37 6.62
CA ALA A 85 24.65 -11.80 7.98
C ALA A 85 23.41 -12.00 8.86
N ILE A 86 22.43 -11.09 8.78
CA ILE A 86 21.14 -11.22 9.49
C ILE A 86 20.45 -12.54 9.10
N TRP A 87 20.26 -12.76 7.80
CA TRP A 87 19.57 -13.93 7.28
C TRP A 87 20.31 -15.25 7.56
N SER A 88 21.62 -15.26 7.41
CA SER A 88 22.45 -16.43 7.75
C SER A 88 22.37 -16.75 9.24
N SER A 89 22.40 -15.75 10.12
CA SER A 89 22.36 -15.96 11.57
C SER A 89 21.01 -16.52 12.03
N ILE A 90 19.91 -15.98 11.48
CA ILE A 90 18.55 -16.49 11.70
C ILE A 90 18.45 -17.96 11.25
N ALA A 91 18.91 -18.27 10.04
CA ALA A 91 18.89 -19.64 9.51
C ALA A 91 19.69 -20.61 10.41
N THR A 92 20.85 -20.20 10.93
CA THR A 92 21.68 -21.01 11.82
C THR A 92 20.95 -21.39 13.10
N ILE A 93 20.24 -20.44 13.73
CA ILE A 93 19.58 -20.69 15.02
C ILE A 93 18.19 -21.31 14.90
N TRP A 94 17.54 -21.21 13.73
CA TRP A 94 16.12 -21.52 13.56
C TRP A 94 15.74 -22.94 14.04
N HIS A 95 16.56 -23.95 13.75
CA HIS A 95 16.30 -25.33 14.18
C HIS A 95 16.20 -25.50 15.71
N ARG A 96 16.79 -24.59 16.50
CA ARG A 96 16.67 -24.54 17.97
C ARG A 96 15.44 -23.73 18.37
N CYS A 97 15.25 -22.56 17.77
CA CYS A 97 14.09 -21.69 18.04
C CYS A 97 12.77 -22.38 17.72
N ALA A 98 12.69 -23.10 16.61
CA ALA A 98 11.47 -23.74 16.14
C ALA A 98 10.94 -24.84 17.07
N LYS A 99 11.78 -25.35 17.99
CA LYS A 99 11.39 -26.33 19.02
C LYS A 99 10.78 -25.68 20.27
N ASP A 100 10.97 -24.38 20.45
CA ASP A 100 10.39 -23.63 21.55
C ASP A 100 8.98 -23.16 21.18
N LEU A 101 7.97 -23.63 21.92
CA LEU A 101 6.57 -23.27 21.67
C LEU A 101 6.29 -21.78 21.92
N HIS A 102 7.09 -21.11 22.75
CA HIS A 102 6.93 -19.68 23.04
C HIS A 102 7.22 -18.80 21.82
N VAL A 103 8.10 -19.25 20.91
CA VAL A 103 8.40 -18.55 19.65
C VAL A 103 7.15 -18.28 18.83
N TYR A 104 6.14 -19.16 18.94
CA TYR A 104 4.92 -19.04 18.17
C TYR A 104 3.81 -18.27 18.90
N THR A 105 4.04 -17.84 20.15
CA THR A 105 3.05 -17.04 20.89
C THR A 105 2.94 -15.64 20.27
N PRO A 106 1.72 -15.11 20.07
CA PRO A 106 1.54 -13.72 19.64
C PRO A 106 2.32 -12.71 20.49
N GLY A 107 2.96 -11.76 19.80
CA GLY A 107 3.78 -10.74 20.44
C GLY A 107 5.18 -11.18 20.83
N THR A 108 5.57 -12.44 20.56
CA THR A 108 6.93 -12.90 20.81
C THR A 108 7.93 -12.24 19.86
N VAL A 109 9.03 -11.77 20.43
CA VAL A 109 10.22 -11.27 19.73
C VAL A 109 11.41 -12.14 20.13
N ILE A 110 12.26 -12.49 19.17
CA ILE A 110 13.48 -13.25 19.40
C ILE A 110 14.67 -12.30 19.37
N ASP A 111 15.29 -12.08 20.53
CA ASP A 111 16.55 -11.35 20.58
C ASP A 111 17.67 -12.22 20.03
N LEU A 112 18.47 -11.66 19.11
CA LEU A 112 19.64 -12.30 18.56
C LEU A 112 20.90 -11.50 18.90
N SER A 113 21.85 -12.15 19.55
CA SER A 113 23.16 -11.59 19.87
C SER A 113 24.25 -12.61 19.54
N SER A 114 25.50 -12.16 19.59
CA SER A 114 26.66 -13.05 19.72
C SER A 114 27.30 -12.87 21.09
N ASP A 115 27.84 -13.93 21.65
CA ASP A 115 28.70 -13.88 22.84
C ASP A 115 30.14 -13.48 22.46
N ASP A 116 31.02 -13.42 23.46
CA ASP A 116 32.44 -13.06 23.28
C ASP A 116 33.26 -14.11 22.51
N SER A 117 32.68 -15.29 22.27
CA SER A 117 33.27 -16.38 21.48
C SER A 117 32.73 -16.48 20.05
N ASP A 118 32.02 -15.43 19.60
CA ASP A 118 31.29 -15.36 18.33
C ASP A 118 30.15 -16.40 18.20
N GLY A 119 29.76 -17.04 19.31
CA GLY A 119 28.64 -17.96 19.40
C GLY A 119 27.30 -17.21 19.35
N LEU A 120 26.37 -17.67 18.52
CA LEU A 120 25.03 -17.08 18.43
C LEU A 120 24.16 -17.51 19.62
N VAL A 121 23.73 -16.51 20.40
CA VAL A 121 22.82 -16.64 21.53
C VAL A 121 21.48 -16.02 21.17
N TRP A 122 20.39 -16.64 21.60
CA TRP A 122 19.04 -16.16 21.36
C TRP A 122 18.15 -16.31 22.59
N CYS A 123 17.17 -15.43 22.72
CA CYS A 123 16.15 -15.48 23.76
C CYS A 123 14.80 -15.06 23.17
N ALA A 124 13.76 -15.87 23.36
CA ALA A 124 12.39 -15.53 23.00
C ALA A 124 11.66 -14.96 24.21
N TYR A 125 10.98 -13.83 24.04
CA TYR A 125 10.14 -13.24 25.08
C TYR A 125 8.91 -12.59 24.46
N ARG A 126 7.81 -12.53 25.21
CA ARG A 126 6.61 -11.78 24.80
C ARG A 126 6.87 -10.29 25.03
N SER A 127 6.83 -9.51 23.97
CA SER A 127 7.09 -8.07 24.07
C SER A 127 5.98 -7.37 24.86
N PRO A 128 6.30 -6.50 25.84
CA PRO A 128 5.30 -5.71 26.54
C PRO A 128 4.59 -4.70 25.61
N LEU A 129 5.23 -4.35 24.48
CA LEU A 129 4.64 -3.50 23.46
C LEU A 129 3.47 -4.18 22.73
N PHE A 130 3.34 -5.50 22.83
CA PHE A 130 2.25 -6.21 22.17
C PHE A 130 0.89 -5.87 22.76
N ASP A 131 0.78 -5.67 24.08
CA ASP A 131 -0.49 -5.27 24.70
C ASP A 131 -0.88 -3.85 24.30
N GLN A 132 0.11 -2.94 24.19
CA GLN A 132 -0.13 -1.58 23.68
C GLN A 132 -0.61 -1.59 22.22
N TYR A 133 -0.04 -2.45 21.39
CA TYR A 133 -0.51 -2.68 20.03
C TYR A 133 -1.96 -3.16 20.00
N LEU A 134 -2.33 -4.13 20.84
CA LEU A 134 -3.71 -4.61 20.91
C LEU A 134 -4.68 -3.51 21.36
N ASP A 135 -4.30 -2.71 22.36
CA ASP A 135 -5.10 -1.60 22.86
C ASP A 135 -5.42 -0.56 21.78
N LEU A 136 -4.48 -0.30 20.85
CA LEU A 136 -4.74 0.56 19.69
C LEU A 136 -5.86 0.02 18.78
N LEU A 137 -5.98 -1.29 18.65
CA LEU A 137 -6.93 -1.95 17.76
C LEU A 137 -8.29 -2.23 18.42
N ARG A 138 -8.39 -2.21 19.77
CA ARG A 138 -9.60 -2.61 20.51
C ARG A 138 -10.88 -1.86 20.11
N HIS A 139 -10.74 -0.62 19.67
CA HIS A 139 -11.89 0.20 19.31
C HIS A 139 -12.50 -0.18 17.96
N ILE A 140 -11.81 -0.98 17.14
CA ILE A 140 -12.25 -1.39 15.80
C ILE A 140 -13.37 -2.41 15.91
N GLN A 141 -14.50 -2.09 15.29
CA GLN A 141 -15.67 -2.95 15.30
C GLN A 141 -15.79 -3.75 14.01
N LYS A 142 -16.46 -4.91 14.06
CA LYS A 142 -16.80 -5.68 12.85
C LYS A 142 -17.52 -4.82 11.79
N SER A 143 -18.41 -3.93 12.22
CA SER A 143 -19.13 -3.01 11.33
C SER A 143 -18.27 -1.94 10.67
N ASP A 144 -17.03 -1.75 11.12
CA ASP A 144 -16.07 -0.88 10.43
C ASP A 144 -15.38 -1.61 9.27
N LEU A 145 -15.40 -2.94 9.22
CA LEU A 145 -14.65 -3.70 8.22
C LEU A 145 -15.56 -4.38 7.19
N VAL A 146 -16.81 -4.65 7.54
CA VAL A 146 -17.79 -5.33 6.68
C VAL A 146 -19.20 -4.75 6.87
N PRO A 147 -20.09 -4.87 5.86
CA PRO A 147 -21.48 -4.45 5.99
C PRO A 147 -22.15 -5.08 7.22
N ARG A 148 -23.06 -4.34 7.87
CA ARG A 148 -23.79 -4.85 9.06
C ARG A 148 -24.62 -6.11 8.77
N THR A 149 -25.07 -6.26 7.53
CA THR A 149 -25.80 -7.44 7.05
C THR A 149 -24.90 -8.62 6.71
N SER A 150 -23.57 -8.43 6.73
CA SER A 150 -22.62 -9.44 6.33
C SER A 150 -22.54 -10.59 7.33
N ARG A 151 -22.51 -11.81 6.77
CA ARG A 151 -22.22 -13.05 7.50
C ARG A 151 -20.72 -13.35 7.58
N SER A 152 -19.85 -12.34 7.38
CA SER A 152 -18.39 -12.52 7.42
C SER A 152 -17.95 -13.27 8.67
N THR A 153 -17.08 -14.24 8.46
CA THR A 153 -16.53 -15.08 9.54
C THR A 153 -15.32 -14.38 10.14
N THR A 154 -15.14 -14.48 11.45
CA THR A 154 -13.92 -14.03 12.12
C THR A 154 -13.02 -15.23 12.38
N MET A 155 -11.78 -15.14 11.91
CA MET A 155 -10.78 -16.18 11.98
C MET A 155 -9.60 -15.73 12.83
N ASP A 156 -9.13 -16.62 13.70
CA ASP A 156 -7.91 -16.37 14.43
C ASP A 156 -6.69 -16.43 13.51
N VAL A 157 -5.77 -15.47 13.67
CA VAL A 157 -4.56 -15.33 12.84
C VAL A 157 -3.70 -16.59 12.84
N THR A 158 -3.75 -17.43 13.88
CA THR A 158 -3.00 -18.70 13.93
C THR A 158 -3.46 -19.72 12.89
N LYS A 159 -4.66 -19.53 12.30
CA LYS A 159 -5.18 -20.33 11.18
C LYS A 159 -4.76 -19.80 9.81
N ILE A 160 -4.05 -18.68 9.77
CA ILE A 160 -3.65 -18.00 8.54
C ILE A 160 -2.15 -18.18 8.36
N THR A 161 -1.77 -18.66 7.18
CA THR A 161 -0.37 -18.77 6.77
C THR A 161 -0.04 -17.58 5.89
N LEU A 162 0.84 -16.70 6.37
CA LEU A 162 1.36 -15.58 5.58
C LEU A 162 2.52 -16.08 4.70
N LEU A 163 2.46 -15.78 3.41
CA LEU A 163 3.35 -16.39 2.40
C LEU A 163 4.42 -15.43 1.88
N GLU A 164 4.02 -14.23 1.45
CA GLU A 164 4.93 -13.21 0.93
C GLU A 164 4.33 -11.81 1.05
N PRO A 165 5.17 -10.76 1.23
CA PRO A 165 4.72 -9.38 1.15
C PRO A 165 4.30 -9.01 -0.27
N MET A 166 3.26 -8.18 -0.38
CA MET A 166 2.68 -7.75 -1.66
C MET A 166 2.99 -6.27 -1.99
N GLY A 167 3.80 -5.58 -1.17
CA GLY A 167 4.08 -4.14 -1.29
C GLY A 167 2.97 -3.26 -0.69
N GLY A 168 3.10 -1.94 -0.83
CA GLY A 168 2.15 -0.95 -0.30
C GLY A 168 2.36 -0.54 1.16
N ARG A 169 1.50 0.36 1.66
CA ARG A 169 1.51 0.82 3.06
C ARG A 169 0.80 -0.19 3.99
N GLY A 170 1.26 -0.30 5.23
CA GLY A 170 0.76 -1.26 6.22
C GLY A 170 1.21 -2.70 5.97
N CYS A 171 0.46 -3.67 6.49
CA CYS A 171 0.74 -5.10 6.24
C CYS A 171 -0.17 -5.63 5.13
N ALA A 172 0.39 -5.78 3.93
CA ALA A 172 -0.24 -6.41 2.78
C ALA A 172 0.54 -7.67 2.39
N LYS A 173 -0.09 -8.84 2.51
CA LYS A 173 0.57 -10.15 2.32
C LYS A 173 -0.32 -11.11 1.56
N ARG A 174 0.27 -11.95 0.71
CA ARG A 174 -0.43 -13.14 0.22
C ARG A 174 -0.56 -14.12 1.39
N ALA A 175 -1.75 -14.66 1.57
CA ALA A 175 -2.09 -15.54 2.67
C ALA A 175 -2.78 -16.81 2.17
N ASN A 176 -2.74 -17.86 2.99
CA ASN A 176 -3.53 -19.07 2.82
C ASN A 176 -4.22 -19.38 4.14
N VAL A 177 -5.41 -19.98 4.08
CA VAL A 177 -6.20 -20.34 5.25
C VAL A 177 -6.19 -21.85 5.47
N TYR A 178 -5.79 -22.26 6.67
CA TYR A 178 -5.80 -23.67 7.04
C TYR A 178 -7.23 -24.23 7.12
N GLY A 179 -7.44 -25.42 6.53
CA GLY A 179 -8.72 -26.12 6.56
C GLY A 179 -9.72 -25.69 5.47
N LEU A 180 -9.38 -24.70 4.64
CA LEU A 180 -10.07 -24.47 3.37
C LEU A 180 -9.39 -25.31 2.28
N TRP A 181 -10.08 -26.36 1.82
CA TRP A 181 -9.52 -27.42 0.98
C TRP A 181 -9.15 -26.98 -0.46
N ASN A 182 -9.52 -25.76 -0.87
CA ASN A 182 -9.41 -25.32 -2.26
C ASN A 182 -8.10 -24.60 -2.63
N GLN A 183 -7.04 -24.65 -1.80
CA GLN A 183 -5.78 -23.93 -2.07
C GLN A 183 -5.97 -22.44 -2.44
N GLU A 184 -7.08 -21.82 -2.03
CA GLU A 184 -7.36 -20.43 -2.36
C GLU A 184 -6.36 -19.54 -1.63
N TYR A 185 -5.68 -18.71 -2.41
CA TYR A 185 -4.88 -17.63 -1.87
C TYR A 185 -5.78 -16.46 -1.55
N PHE A 186 -5.46 -15.79 -0.45
CA PHE A 186 -6.12 -14.59 0.00
C PHE A 186 -5.13 -13.43 0.02
N PHE A 187 -5.67 -12.22 -0.09
CA PHE A 187 -4.94 -11.01 0.21
C PHE A 187 -5.21 -10.60 1.66
N PHE A 188 -4.22 -10.72 2.54
CA PHE A 188 -4.28 -10.19 3.89
C PHE A 188 -3.94 -8.71 3.87
N LYS A 189 -4.83 -7.89 4.44
CA LYS A 189 -4.60 -6.46 4.71
C LYS A 189 -4.94 -6.17 6.17
N GLY A 190 -4.06 -5.46 6.85
CA GLY A 190 -4.28 -5.03 8.23
C GLY A 190 -3.09 -4.29 8.82
N VAL A 191 -3.11 -4.15 10.13
CA VAL A 191 -2.00 -3.60 10.92
C VAL A 191 -1.48 -4.73 11.80
N ASP A 192 -0.36 -5.33 11.42
CA ASP A 192 0.26 -6.39 12.22
C ASP A 192 1.25 -5.82 13.25
N PHE A 193 1.74 -6.68 14.14
CA PHE A 193 2.65 -6.25 15.20
C PHE A 193 3.98 -5.70 14.66
N ALA A 194 4.45 -6.19 13.50
CA ALA A 194 5.64 -5.63 12.85
C ALA A 194 5.40 -4.18 12.37
N THR A 195 4.23 -3.92 11.78
CA THR A 195 3.80 -2.56 11.40
C THR A 195 3.76 -1.64 12.62
N TYR A 196 3.24 -2.13 13.75
CA TYR A 196 3.29 -1.38 15.02
C TYR A 196 4.74 -1.10 15.44
N LEU A 197 5.62 -2.11 15.48
CA LEU A 197 7.02 -1.91 15.88
C LEU A 197 7.77 -0.95 14.95
N GLN A 198 7.42 -0.90 13.67
CA GLN A 198 8.02 0.01 12.70
C GLN A 198 7.63 1.47 12.91
N HIS A 199 6.42 1.73 13.41
CA HIS A 199 5.85 3.09 13.47
C HIS A 199 5.57 3.59 14.88
N HIS A 200 5.71 2.76 15.91
CA HIS A 200 5.56 3.19 17.30
C HIS A 200 6.67 4.17 17.69
N ASP A 201 6.29 5.13 18.52
CA ASP A 201 7.15 6.06 19.23
C ASP A 201 6.46 6.44 20.55
N ASP A 202 7.07 7.33 21.33
CA ASP A 202 6.58 7.70 22.65
C ASP A 202 5.14 8.29 22.61
N GLU A 203 4.76 8.93 21.51
CA GLU A 203 3.44 9.55 21.33
C GLU A 203 2.45 8.64 20.58
N ASN A 204 2.97 7.64 19.85
CA ASN A 204 2.21 6.75 18.97
C ASN A 204 1.36 7.50 17.92
N GLU A 205 1.70 8.74 17.57
CA GLU A 205 0.92 9.57 16.64
C GLU A 205 0.84 8.90 15.26
N LEU A 206 2.00 8.45 14.74
CA LEU A 206 2.11 7.85 13.42
C LEU A 206 1.34 6.53 13.34
N ILE A 207 1.53 5.62 14.30
CA ILE A 207 0.84 4.33 14.29
C ILE A 207 -0.68 4.48 14.50
N ARG A 208 -1.13 5.45 15.29
CA ARG A 208 -2.56 5.79 15.40
C ARG A 208 -3.13 6.26 14.07
N ALA A 209 -2.38 7.09 13.34
CA ALA A 209 -2.77 7.54 12.00
C ALA A 209 -2.87 6.35 11.02
N VAL A 210 -1.89 5.43 11.02
CA VAL A 210 -1.91 4.21 10.21
C VAL A 210 -3.15 3.33 10.51
N VAL A 211 -3.44 3.10 11.80
CA VAL A 211 -4.61 2.32 12.23
C VAL A 211 -5.92 2.98 11.80
N GLU A 212 -6.05 4.29 11.98
CA GLU A 212 -7.27 5.01 11.61
C GLU A 212 -7.44 5.11 10.08
N THR A 213 -6.36 5.28 9.32
CA THR A 213 -6.36 5.23 7.86
C THR A 213 -6.86 3.88 7.35
N TRP A 214 -6.32 2.77 7.86
CA TRP A 214 -6.80 1.43 7.53
C TRP A 214 -8.27 1.23 7.93
N ARG A 215 -8.66 1.64 9.14
CA ARG A 215 -10.05 1.50 9.61
C ARG A 215 -11.03 2.29 8.73
N ARG A 216 -10.69 3.53 8.38
CA ARG A 216 -11.55 4.39 7.54
C ARG A 216 -11.70 3.86 6.13
N SER A 217 -10.61 3.35 5.53
CA SER A 217 -10.67 2.78 4.19
C SER A 217 -11.53 1.53 4.14
N SER A 218 -11.33 0.60 5.07
CA SER A 218 -12.20 -0.58 5.19
C SER A 218 -13.66 -0.20 5.45
N LYS A 219 -13.90 0.83 6.26
CA LYS A 219 -15.27 1.31 6.55
C LYS A 219 -15.93 1.94 5.35
N LEU A 220 -15.19 2.67 4.53
CA LEU A 220 -15.68 3.24 3.29
C LEU A 220 -16.18 2.11 2.37
N ILE A 221 -15.35 1.10 2.13
CA ILE A 221 -15.69 -0.06 1.29
C ILE A 221 -16.87 -0.83 1.88
N ALA A 222 -16.89 -1.07 3.20
CA ALA A 222 -17.96 -1.78 3.87
C ALA A 222 -19.34 -1.12 3.74
N ASN A 223 -19.39 0.21 3.57
CA ASN A 223 -20.62 0.96 3.41
C ASN A 223 -20.92 1.35 1.96
N MET A 224 -20.03 0.99 1.02
CA MET A 224 -20.15 1.34 -0.37
C MET A 224 -21.22 0.48 -1.09
N PRO A 225 -22.10 1.08 -1.90
CA PRO A 225 -22.95 0.32 -2.80
C PRO A 225 -22.06 -0.54 -3.73
N PRO A 226 -22.34 -1.85 -3.87
CA PRO A 226 -21.49 -2.75 -4.65
C PRO A 226 -21.29 -2.26 -6.09
N HIS A 227 -20.06 -2.38 -6.60
CA HIS A 227 -19.72 -2.07 -7.98
C HIS A 227 -18.77 -3.15 -8.53
N PRO A 228 -18.98 -3.65 -9.76
CA PRO A 228 -18.19 -4.78 -10.29
C PRO A 228 -16.70 -4.48 -10.48
N ASN A 229 -16.35 -3.19 -10.61
CA ASN A 229 -14.96 -2.75 -10.80
C ASN A 229 -14.37 -2.06 -9.55
N ILE A 230 -14.96 -2.26 -8.36
CA ILE A 230 -14.37 -1.82 -7.09
C ILE A 230 -14.24 -3.05 -6.19
N GLN A 231 -13.17 -3.12 -5.39
CA GLN A 231 -13.00 -4.25 -4.48
C GLN A 231 -14.21 -4.40 -3.55
N PRO A 232 -14.74 -5.62 -3.40
CA PRO A 232 -15.83 -5.87 -2.46
C PRO A 232 -15.31 -5.77 -1.01
N PRO A 233 -16.21 -5.59 -0.03
CA PRO A 233 -15.87 -5.76 1.37
C PRO A 233 -15.30 -7.14 1.66
N ALA A 234 -14.45 -7.23 2.68
CA ALA A 234 -13.77 -8.48 3.00
C ALA A 234 -14.73 -9.59 3.48
N GLU A 235 -14.44 -10.84 3.10
CA GLU A 235 -15.27 -11.99 3.45
C GLU A 235 -14.90 -12.58 4.81
N ILE A 236 -13.61 -12.52 5.16
CA ILE A 236 -13.08 -13.09 6.39
C ILE A 236 -12.35 -11.99 7.17
N LEU A 237 -12.75 -11.79 8.41
CA LEU A 237 -12.04 -10.92 9.34
C LEU A 237 -10.96 -11.70 10.07
N VAL A 238 -9.84 -11.05 10.35
CA VAL A 238 -8.73 -11.65 11.08
C VAL A 238 -8.66 -11.05 12.48
N SER A 239 -8.69 -11.92 13.47
CA SER A 239 -8.55 -11.57 14.87
C SER A 239 -7.32 -12.21 15.49
N ILE A 240 -6.93 -11.67 16.64
CA ILE A 240 -5.93 -12.23 17.52
C ILE A 240 -6.44 -12.18 18.95
N ASP A 241 -6.22 -13.25 19.72
CA ASP A 241 -6.60 -13.29 21.13
C ASP A 241 -5.60 -12.49 21.97
N ASP A 242 -6.12 -11.65 22.87
CA ASP A 242 -5.31 -10.95 23.87
C ASP A 242 -4.95 -11.87 25.05
N SER A 243 -4.23 -11.32 26.05
CA SER A 243 -3.84 -12.09 27.24
C SER A 243 -5.03 -12.58 28.10
N LYS A 244 -6.23 -12.05 27.88
CA LYS A 244 -7.48 -12.42 28.56
C LYS A 244 -8.34 -13.36 27.70
N GLY A 245 -7.92 -13.68 26.47
CA GLY A 245 -8.70 -14.46 25.51
C GLY A 245 -9.79 -13.66 24.78
N GLU A 246 -9.75 -12.33 24.85
CA GLU A 246 -10.64 -11.47 24.07
C GLU A 246 -10.12 -11.31 22.64
N LYS A 247 -11.02 -11.38 21.66
CA LYS A 247 -10.67 -11.23 20.25
C LYS A 247 -10.50 -9.77 19.87
N VAL A 248 -9.32 -9.42 19.36
CA VAL A 248 -9.01 -8.11 18.80
C VAL A 248 -8.88 -8.22 17.29
N LEU A 249 -9.60 -7.39 16.53
CA LEU A 249 -9.51 -7.37 15.07
C LEU A 249 -8.21 -6.70 14.63
N MET A 250 -7.45 -7.36 13.76
CA MET A 250 -6.14 -6.84 13.28
C MET A 250 -6.04 -6.75 11.76
N GLY A 251 -7.01 -7.28 11.03
CA GLY A 251 -6.98 -7.29 9.57
C GLY A 251 -8.19 -8.00 8.97
N HIS A 252 -8.11 -8.21 7.67
CA HIS A 252 -9.09 -8.97 6.91
C HIS A 252 -8.42 -9.70 5.74
N LEU A 253 -9.11 -10.71 5.22
CA LEU A 253 -8.75 -11.42 4.00
C LEU A 253 -9.73 -11.04 2.88
N SER A 254 -9.18 -10.59 1.78
CA SER A 254 -9.90 -10.30 0.54
C SER A 254 -9.50 -11.30 -0.56
N THR A 255 -10.28 -11.34 -1.64
CA THR A 255 -9.96 -12.12 -2.83
C THR A 255 -8.57 -11.78 -3.35
N PHE A 256 -7.77 -12.79 -3.66
CA PHE A 256 -6.49 -12.62 -4.33
C PHE A 256 -6.68 -12.64 -5.84
N LEU A 257 -6.09 -11.68 -6.55
CA LEU A 257 -6.14 -11.59 -8.02
C LEU A 257 -4.74 -11.84 -8.60
N ASP A 258 -4.58 -12.97 -9.29
CA ASP A 258 -3.28 -13.48 -9.75
C ASP A 258 -2.61 -12.62 -10.85
N LEU A 259 -3.38 -11.87 -11.64
CA LEU A 259 -2.84 -11.06 -12.74
C LEU A 259 -2.19 -9.74 -12.27
N ARG A 260 -2.11 -9.51 -10.95
CA ARG A 260 -1.52 -8.32 -10.31
C ARG A 260 -2.21 -7.02 -10.76
N ASP A 261 -1.56 -5.90 -10.47
CA ASP A 261 -2.00 -4.58 -10.89
C ASP A 261 -1.72 -4.31 -12.38
N LEU A 262 -2.45 -3.33 -12.93
CA LEU A 262 -2.39 -2.97 -14.34
C LEU A 262 -1.02 -2.39 -14.73
N ALA A 263 -0.30 -1.71 -13.82
CA ALA A 263 1.04 -1.21 -14.11
C ALA A 263 2.02 -2.38 -14.34
N SER A 264 2.02 -3.37 -13.44
CA SER A 264 2.78 -4.62 -13.58
C SER A 264 2.45 -5.36 -14.88
N LEU A 265 1.17 -5.37 -15.28
CA LEU A 265 0.74 -6.00 -16.53
C LEU A 265 1.30 -5.26 -17.75
N ILE A 266 1.24 -3.93 -17.77
CA ILE A 266 1.77 -3.10 -18.85
C ILE A 266 3.29 -3.28 -18.96
N GLU A 267 4.01 -3.19 -17.83
CA GLU A 267 5.47 -3.40 -17.78
C GLU A 267 5.85 -4.76 -18.38
N LYS A 268 5.13 -5.83 -18.00
CA LYS A 268 5.35 -7.17 -18.55
C LYS A 268 5.15 -7.24 -20.07
N GLN A 269 4.17 -6.52 -20.61
CA GLN A 269 3.94 -6.48 -22.06
C GLN A 269 5.03 -5.69 -22.78
N ASN A 270 5.45 -4.55 -22.23
CA ASN A 270 6.55 -3.74 -22.74
C ASN A 270 7.86 -4.55 -22.80
N LEU A 271 8.21 -5.25 -21.72
CA LEU A 271 9.39 -6.13 -21.66
C LEU A 271 9.33 -7.26 -22.70
N ALA A 272 8.13 -7.71 -23.07
CA ALA A 272 7.92 -8.71 -24.10
C ALA A 272 7.83 -8.12 -25.52
N GLY A 273 7.94 -6.79 -25.68
CA GLY A 273 7.74 -6.10 -26.96
C GLY A 273 6.33 -6.26 -27.51
N LYS A 274 5.33 -6.41 -26.63
CA LYS A 274 3.94 -6.68 -27.01
C LYS A 274 3.05 -5.47 -26.75
N GLN A 275 2.20 -5.20 -27.73
CA GLN A 275 1.14 -4.22 -27.63
C GLN A 275 -0.14 -4.86 -27.07
N ILE A 276 -0.76 -4.19 -26.12
CA ILE A 276 -2.10 -4.47 -25.62
C ILE A 276 -3.09 -3.94 -26.66
N SER A 277 -4.09 -4.76 -26.98
CA SER A 277 -5.05 -4.44 -28.01
C SER A 277 -5.88 -3.19 -27.68
N LEU A 278 -6.27 -2.42 -28.70
CA LEU A 278 -7.17 -1.27 -28.54
C LEU A 278 -8.50 -1.66 -27.89
N ARG A 279 -9.00 -2.88 -28.16
CA ARG A 279 -10.22 -3.42 -27.53
C ARG A 279 -10.08 -3.53 -26.00
N GLU A 280 -8.91 -3.93 -25.52
CA GLU A 280 -8.66 -4.01 -24.07
C GLU A 280 -8.45 -2.63 -23.48
N LYS A 281 -7.68 -1.77 -24.15
CA LYS A 281 -7.45 -0.39 -23.72
C LYS A 281 -8.78 0.39 -23.57
N VAL A 282 -9.70 0.28 -24.52
CA VAL A 282 -11.02 0.96 -24.44
C VAL A 282 -11.91 0.38 -23.35
N LYS A 283 -11.91 -0.96 -23.17
CA LYS A 283 -12.61 -1.62 -22.07
C LYS A 283 -12.14 -1.09 -20.73
N TRP A 284 -10.83 -0.99 -20.54
CA TRP A 284 -10.24 -0.49 -19.30
C TRP A 284 -10.54 1.00 -19.07
N CYS A 285 -10.43 1.85 -20.09
CA CYS A 285 -10.81 3.27 -19.97
C CYS A 285 -12.28 3.43 -19.58
N HIS A 286 -13.17 2.62 -20.15
CA HIS A 286 -14.58 2.60 -19.76
C HIS A 286 -14.77 2.17 -18.30
N GLN A 287 -14.15 1.06 -17.87
CA GLN A 287 -14.25 0.55 -16.50
C GLN A 287 -13.71 1.55 -15.47
N MET A 288 -12.58 2.22 -15.75
CA MET A 288 -12.05 3.27 -14.87
C MET A 288 -13.03 4.44 -14.76
N SER A 289 -13.64 4.86 -15.87
CA SER A 289 -14.64 5.94 -15.87
C SER A 289 -15.89 5.58 -15.06
N LEU A 290 -16.38 4.34 -15.17
CA LEU A 290 -17.50 3.84 -14.37
C LEU A 290 -17.21 3.90 -12.88
N VAL A 291 -16.01 3.51 -12.47
CA VAL A 291 -15.59 3.54 -11.07
C VAL A 291 -15.51 4.95 -10.52
N VAL A 292 -14.88 5.89 -11.25
CA VAL A 292 -14.79 7.29 -10.81
C VAL A 292 -16.18 7.94 -10.78
N ALA A 293 -17.06 7.62 -11.74
CA ALA A 293 -18.45 8.06 -11.72
C ALA A 293 -19.21 7.53 -10.49
N HIS A 294 -19.08 6.24 -10.17
CA HIS A 294 -19.67 5.65 -8.97
C HIS A 294 -19.15 6.32 -7.68
N THR A 295 -17.85 6.63 -7.65
CA THR A 295 -17.18 7.28 -6.52
C THR A 295 -17.74 8.67 -6.24
N HIS A 296 -17.98 9.48 -7.27
CA HIS A 296 -18.55 10.82 -7.08
C HIS A 296 -20.08 10.83 -6.93
N ARG A 297 -20.79 9.98 -7.68
CA ARG A 297 -22.25 10.05 -7.79
C ARG A 297 -22.98 9.18 -6.78
N SER A 298 -22.43 8.03 -6.41
CA SER A 298 -23.06 7.10 -5.46
C SER A 298 -22.47 7.21 -4.07
N LEU A 299 -21.16 7.49 -3.96
CA LEU A 299 -20.49 7.60 -2.66
C LEU A 299 -20.30 9.02 -2.17
N HIS A 300 -20.39 10.01 -3.07
CA HIS A 300 -20.09 11.40 -2.77
C HIS A 300 -18.71 11.55 -2.10
N THR A 301 -17.73 10.78 -2.58
CA THR A 301 -16.36 10.76 -2.08
C THR A 301 -15.35 10.90 -3.21
N PHE A 302 -14.08 10.72 -2.86
CA PHE A 302 -12.96 10.68 -3.79
C PHE A 302 -12.05 9.47 -3.52
N HIS A 303 -11.25 9.08 -4.51
CA HIS A 303 -10.21 8.07 -4.35
C HIS A 303 -8.84 8.69 -4.03
N MET A 304 -8.51 9.82 -4.65
CA MET A 304 -7.26 10.61 -4.52
C MET A 304 -6.01 10.00 -5.16
N ASP A 305 -5.98 8.69 -5.40
CA ASP A 305 -4.81 8.02 -6.00
C ASP A 305 -5.18 7.16 -7.22
N ILE A 306 -5.85 7.75 -8.21
CA ILE A 306 -6.18 7.05 -9.47
C ILE A 306 -4.89 6.93 -10.30
N GLN A 307 -4.42 5.69 -10.46
CA GLN A 307 -3.24 5.32 -11.25
C GLN A 307 -3.27 3.83 -11.61
N PRO A 308 -2.53 3.37 -12.65
CA PRO A 308 -2.57 1.96 -13.08
C PRO A 308 -2.22 0.97 -11.96
N GLY A 309 -1.31 1.34 -11.04
CA GLY A 309 -0.91 0.50 -9.90
C GLY A 309 -2.03 0.17 -8.90
N ASN A 310 -3.12 0.96 -8.90
CA ASN A 310 -4.27 0.76 -8.00
C ASN A 310 -5.45 0.06 -8.68
N PHE A 311 -5.29 -0.40 -9.92
CA PHE A 311 -6.26 -1.27 -10.59
C PHE A 311 -5.71 -2.70 -10.68
N LEU A 312 -6.29 -3.63 -9.93
CA LEU A 312 -6.03 -5.05 -10.12
C LEU A 312 -6.74 -5.57 -11.36
N VAL A 313 -6.16 -6.58 -11.99
CA VAL A 313 -6.73 -7.24 -13.16
C VAL A 313 -7.26 -8.62 -12.74
N ASP A 314 -8.54 -8.91 -12.99
CA ASP A 314 -9.13 -10.22 -12.72
C ASP A 314 -8.86 -11.23 -13.85
N SER A 315 -9.30 -12.49 -13.68
CA SER A 315 -9.11 -13.56 -14.67
C SER A 315 -9.80 -13.29 -16.03
N GLU A 316 -10.81 -12.44 -16.06
CA GLU A 316 -11.53 -12.00 -17.27
C GLU A 316 -10.96 -10.68 -17.84
N ARG A 317 -9.82 -10.22 -17.30
CA ARG A 317 -9.17 -8.95 -17.64
C ARG A 317 -10.09 -7.75 -17.42
N ASN A 318 -10.97 -7.79 -16.43
CA ASN A 318 -11.64 -6.62 -15.89
C ASN A 318 -10.76 -5.94 -14.85
N LEU A 319 -10.95 -4.64 -14.69
CA LEU A 319 -10.27 -3.86 -13.66
C LEU A 319 -11.06 -3.83 -12.36
N VAL A 320 -10.34 -3.86 -11.24
CA VAL A 320 -10.88 -3.69 -9.88
C VAL A 320 -10.06 -2.64 -9.16
N LEU A 321 -10.67 -1.51 -8.80
CA LEU A 321 -10.02 -0.45 -8.03
C LEU A 321 -9.84 -0.86 -6.57
N ILE A 322 -8.60 -0.71 -6.08
CA ILE A 322 -8.16 -1.02 -4.71
C ILE A 322 -7.53 0.22 -4.04
N ASP A 323 -7.10 0.06 -2.79
CA ASP A 323 -6.30 1.05 -2.03
C ASP A 323 -7.03 2.37 -1.67
N TRP A 324 -8.18 2.23 -1.01
CA TRP A 324 -9.03 3.33 -0.54
C TRP A 324 -8.51 4.07 0.70
N GLU A 325 -7.20 4.07 0.96
CA GLU A 325 -6.60 4.64 2.17
C GLU A 325 -6.61 6.17 2.23
N GLN A 326 -6.86 6.86 1.11
CA GLN A 326 -6.97 8.33 1.03
C GLN A 326 -5.82 9.06 1.78
N SER A 327 -4.61 8.49 1.76
CA SER A 327 -3.49 8.92 2.61
C SER A 327 -2.23 9.34 1.83
N GLY A 328 -2.27 9.33 0.50
CA GLY A 328 -1.23 9.94 -0.36
C GLY A 328 -1.67 9.99 -1.81
N THR A 329 -1.11 10.93 -2.55
CA THR A 329 -1.35 11.15 -3.98
C THR A 329 -0.08 10.83 -4.75
N SER A 330 -0.18 10.08 -5.84
CA SER A 330 0.90 9.95 -6.81
C SER A 330 1.23 11.31 -7.42
N THR A 331 2.49 11.73 -7.36
CA THR A 331 2.97 12.95 -8.03
C THR A 331 2.75 12.89 -9.54
N THR A 332 2.71 11.70 -10.10
CA THR A 332 2.56 11.46 -11.55
C THR A 332 1.14 11.76 -12.03
N THR A 333 0.11 11.52 -11.21
CA THR A 333 -1.29 11.67 -11.63
C THR A 333 -2.04 12.80 -10.92
N LEU A 334 -1.48 13.38 -9.86
CA LEU A 334 -2.08 14.51 -9.15
C LEU A 334 -2.38 15.70 -10.08
N ALA A 335 -3.57 16.28 -9.96
CA ALA A 335 -3.92 17.50 -10.66
C ALA A 335 -3.05 18.68 -10.15
N PRO A 336 -2.46 19.52 -11.03
CA PRO A 336 -1.58 20.61 -10.62
C PRO A 336 -2.19 21.56 -9.61
N GLU A 337 -3.48 21.86 -9.73
CA GLU A 337 -4.19 22.73 -8.79
C GLU A 337 -4.44 22.08 -7.42
N ALA A 338 -4.32 20.76 -7.31
CA ALA A 338 -4.47 19.99 -6.09
C ALA A 338 -3.14 19.79 -5.31
N ASP A 339 -2.06 20.48 -5.71
CA ASP A 339 -0.72 20.40 -5.12
C ASP A 339 -0.59 20.99 -3.69
N GLY A 340 -1.70 21.40 -3.09
CA GLY A 340 -1.73 22.01 -1.77
C GLY A 340 -1.24 23.45 -1.75
N THR A 341 -1.12 24.15 -2.89
CA THR A 341 -0.75 25.59 -2.96
C THR A 341 -1.86 26.52 -3.46
N TRP A 342 -3.02 25.96 -3.82
CA TRP A 342 -4.18 26.72 -4.31
C TRP A 342 -5.33 26.69 -3.32
N ASP A 343 -6.06 27.81 -3.26
CA ASP A 343 -7.43 27.86 -2.77
C ASP A 343 -8.36 27.86 -3.98
N VAL A 344 -9.61 27.45 -3.77
CA VAL A 344 -10.62 27.41 -4.82
C VAL A 344 -11.93 27.97 -4.28
N ASN A 345 -12.60 28.75 -5.12
CA ASN A 345 -13.94 29.25 -4.88
C ASN A 345 -14.81 28.97 -6.11
N GLU A 346 -16.12 29.00 -5.92
CA GLU A 346 -17.09 28.86 -7.00
C GLU A 346 -17.80 30.20 -7.24
N GLU A 347 -17.67 30.74 -8.46
CA GLU A 347 -18.25 32.01 -8.86
C GLU A 347 -19.40 31.80 -9.85
N PRO A 348 -20.53 32.53 -9.72
CA PRO A 348 -21.63 32.46 -10.67
C PRO A 348 -21.23 33.08 -12.02
N THR A 349 -21.64 32.42 -13.10
CA THR A 349 -21.52 32.90 -14.48
C THR A 349 -22.91 33.02 -15.12
N THR A 350 -22.98 33.50 -16.36
CA THR A 350 -24.26 33.67 -17.07
C THR A 350 -25.01 32.37 -17.37
N LYS A 351 -24.33 31.22 -17.31
CA LYS A 351 -24.92 29.92 -17.67
C LYS A 351 -24.80 28.85 -16.57
N ASP A 352 -23.86 29.01 -15.65
CA ASP A 352 -23.57 28.03 -14.59
C ASP A 352 -22.64 28.66 -13.54
N THR A 353 -21.92 27.87 -12.75
CA THR A 353 -20.79 28.29 -11.93
C THR A 353 -19.44 28.06 -12.61
N ARG A 354 -18.40 28.73 -12.11
CA ARG A 354 -17.00 28.52 -12.51
C ARG A 354 -16.13 28.38 -11.27
N LEU A 355 -15.20 27.43 -11.29
CA LEU A 355 -14.16 27.34 -10.26
C LEU A 355 -13.07 28.37 -10.53
N VAL A 356 -12.73 29.15 -9.51
CA VAL A 356 -11.68 30.16 -9.54
C VAL A 356 -10.61 29.76 -8.53
N TYR A 357 -9.41 29.50 -9.04
CA TYR A 357 -8.26 29.10 -8.25
C TYR A 357 -7.38 30.30 -7.95
N THR A 358 -7.07 30.51 -6.67
CA THR A 358 -6.20 31.59 -6.22
C THR A 358 -5.04 30.99 -5.45
N LYS A 359 -3.81 31.44 -5.76
CA LYS A 359 -2.64 30.95 -5.05
C LYS A 359 -2.72 31.33 -3.57
N TYR A 360 -2.55 30.35 -2.69
CA TYR A 360 -2.60 30.53 -1.25
C TYR A 360 -1.42 31.42 -0.81
N THR A 361 -1.71 32.46 -0.03
CA THR A 361 -0.72 33.46 0.45
C THR A 361 -0.62 33.52 1.98
N GLY A 362 -1.32 32.62 2.68
CA GLY A 362 -1.32 32.57 4.14
C GLY A 362 -0.10 31.82 4.74
N PRO A 363 -0.12 31.58 6.06
CA PRO A 363 0.94 30.83 6.75
C PRO A 363 1.01 29.36 6.29
N PRO A 364 2.15 28.67 6.47
CA PRO A 364 2.27 27.26 6.10
C PRO A 364 1.13 26.41 6.65
N ARG A 365 0.41 25.72 5.75
CA ARG A 365 -0.75 24.89 6.08
C ARG A 365 -0.36 23.42 6.21
N ARG A 366 -0.96 22.72 7.17
CA ARG A 366 -0.74 21.29 7.38
C ARG A 366 -2.00 20.61 7.93
N ASN A 367 -2.45 19.55 7.24
CA ASN A 367 -3.48 18.62 7.71
C ASN A 367 -3.05 17.15 7.58
N MET A 368 -1.80 16.91 7.15
CA MET A 368 -1.16 15.60 7.08
C MET A 368 -0.06 15.46 8.15
N PRO A 369 0.24 14.22 8.64
CA PRO A 369 1.29 13.97 9.63
C PRO A 369 2.65 14.56 9.22
N LYS A 370 3.46 14.99 10.21
CA LYS A 370 4.75 15.65 9.99
C LYS A 370 5.72 14.85 9.12
N ASP A 371 5.67 13.53 9.21
CA ASP A 371 6.54 12.59 8.50
C ASP A 371 6.04 12.22 7.09
N GLY A 372 4.93 12.80 6.61
CA GLY A 372 4.31 12.49 5.32
C GLY A 372 5.11 12.91 4.08
N GLY A 373 6.22 13.62 4.27
CA GLY A 373 7.11 14.14 3.22
C GLY A 373 7.28 15.66 3.26
N THR A 374 8.07 16.19 2.34
CA THR A 374 8.48 17.62 2.31
C THR A 374 7.74 18.45 1.26
N ALA A 375 7.04 17.81 0.32
CA ALA A 375 6.27 18.53 -0.68
C ALA A 375 4.98 19.14 -0.09
N THR A 376 4.46 20.21 -0.70
CA THR A 376 3.27 20.92 -0.18
C THR A 376 2.03 20.04 -0.14
N PHE A 377 1.79 19.21 -1.16
CA PHE A 377 0.68 18.24 -1.19
C PHE A 377 0.86 17.08 -0.18
N GLN A 378 2.10 16.86 0.30
CA GLN A 378 2.39 15.92 1.39
C GLN A 378 2.13 16.54 2.76
N ALA A 379 2.07 17.86 2.86
CA ALA A 379 1.70 18.59 4.08
C ALA A 379 0.21 18.95 4.12
N TRP A 380 -0.38 19.30 2.98
CA TRP A 380 -1.76 19.75 2.84
C TRP A 380 -2.51 18.96 1.76
N ASN A 381 -3.36 18.06 2.20
CA ASN A 381 -4.32 17.37 1.35
C ASN A 381 -5.56 18.25 1.16
N VAL A 382 -5.81 18.71 -0.07
CA VAL A 382 -6.94 19.59 -0.41
C VAL A 382 -8.28 18.84 -0.49
N PHE A 383 -8.25 17.54 -0.77
CA PHE A 383 -9.45 16.76 -1.11
C PHE A 383 -10.49 16.72 0.01
N PRO A 384 -10.15 16.55 1.31
CA PRO A 384 -11.15 16.60 2.38
C PRO A 384 -11.92 17.92 2.46
N GLU A 385 -11.25 19.05 2.24
CA GLU A 385 -11.89 20.36 2.27
C GLU A 385 -12.75 20.58 1.03
N TRP A 386 -12.21 20.27 -0.15
CA TRP A 386 -12.94 20.40 -1.41
C TRP A 386 -14.13 19.45 -1.47
N GLN A 387 -14.03 18.25 -0.93
CA GLN A 387 -15.16 17.32 -0.87
C GLN A 387 -16.27 17.89 0.02
N ALA A 388 -15.93 18.58 1.09
CA ALA A 388 -16.93 19.12 2.02
C ALA A 388 -17.64 20.37 1.49
N THR A 389 -16.98 21.18 0.66
CA THR A 389 -17.48 22.52 0.26
C THR A 389 -17.64 22.71 -1.24
N LEU A 390 -16.88 21.99 -2.07
CA LEU A 390 -16.69 22.24 -3.50
C LEU A 390 -16.53 20.91 -4.27
N HIS A 391 -17.59 20.08 -4.26
CA HIS A 391 -17.59 18.76 -4.89
C HIS A 391 -17.07 18.75 -6.34
N ARG A 392 -17.36 19.81 -7.10
CA ARG A 392 -16.90 19.95 -8.49
C ARG A 392 -15.38 20.07 -8.59
N ALA A 393 -14.70 20.78 -7.68
CA ALA A 393 -13.24 20.87 -7.68
C ALA A 393 -12.60 19.49 -7.43
N THR A 394 -13.20 18.72 -6.54
CA THR A 394 -12.80 17.32 -6.25
C THR A 394 -12.95 16.45 -7.51
N GLU A 395 -14.12 16.49 -8.16
CA GLU A 395 -14.39 15.70 -9.37
C GLU A 395 -13.41 16.05 -10.51
N LEU A 396 -13.20 17.33 -10.79
CA LEU A 396 -12.33 17.74 -11.91
C LEU A 396 -10.85 17.42 -11.66
N ALA A 397 -10.42 17.40 -10.39
CA ALA A 397 -9.09 16.92 -10.02
C ALA A 397 -8.94 15.40 -10.24
N GLU A 398 -9.95 14.60 -9.90
CA GLU A 398 -9.92 13.15 -10.18
C GLU A 398 -10.08 12.84 -11.67
N VAL A 399 -10.83 13.65 -12.44
CA VAL A 399 -10.88 13.56 -13.91
C VAL A 399 -9.50 13.77 -14.52
N PHE A 400 -8.69 14.70 -13.99
CA PHE A 400 -7.31 14.86 -14.43
C PHE A 400 -6.48 13.62 -14.16
N ALA A 401 -6.55 13.07 -12.94
CA ALA A 401 -5.83 11.85 -12.58
C ALA A 401 -6.26 10.65 -13.43
N LEU A 402 -7.56 10.55 -13.72
CA LEU A 402 -8.14 9.57 -14.63
C LEU A 402 -7.61 9.75 -16.06
N GLY A 403 -7.56 10.98 -16.58
CA GLY A 403 -6.98 11.29 -17.88
C GLY A 403 -5.51 10.89 -17.97
N ARG A 404 -4.72 11.20 -16.94
CA ARG A 404 -3.30 10.83 -16.87
C ARG A 404 -3.13 9.31 -16.84
N THR A 405 -3.96 8.62 -16.07
CA THR A 405 -4.02 7.15 -16.02
C THR A 405 -4.40 6.55 -17.38
N MET A 406 -5.40 7.09 -18.06
CA MET A 406 -5.80 6.65 -19.40
C MET A 406 -4.69 6.86 -20.42
N TRP A 407 -3.98 7.99 -20.38
CA TRP A 407 -2.79 8.21 -21.21
C TRP A 407 -1.75 7.11 -20.97
N MET A 408 -1.38 6.84 -19.72
CA MET A 408 -0.43 5.78 -19.36
C MET A 408 -0.86 4.41 -19.90
N VAL A 409 -2.14 4.07 -19.83
CA VAL A 409 -2.69 2.81 -20.37
C VAL A 409 -2.65 2.78 -21.90
N LEU A 410 -3.04 3.87 -22.55
CA LEU A 410 -3.14 3.96 -24.00
C LEU A 410 -1.77 3.91 -24.66
N THR A 411 -0.77 4.58 -24.07
CA THR A 411 0.61 4.60 -24.57
C THR A 411 1.50 3.51 -23.97
N GLN A 412 0.98 2.75 -23.00
CA GLN A 412 1.74 1.78 -22.20
C GLN A 412 2.96 2.40 -21.49
N THR A 413 2.82 3.61 -20.99
CA THR A 413 3.90 4.33 -20.28
C THR A 413 3.67 4.25 -18.77
N VAL A 414 4.44 3.39 -18.08
CA VAL A 414 4.29 3.14 -16.63
C VAL A 414 5.62 3.26 -15.86
N ASP A 415 6.71 3.54 -16.54
CA ASP A 415 8.06 3.72 -16.01
C ASP A 415 8.61 5.13 -16.31
N GLY A 416 9.81 5.42 -15.78
CA GLY A 416 10.49 6.70 -16.04
C GLY A 416 9.98 7.89 -15.22
N PHE A 417 9.21 7.64 -14.15
CA PHE A 417 8.66 8.68 -13.29
C PHE A 417 9.48 8.93 -12.00
N ASP A 418 10.60 8.23 -11.81
CA ASP A 418 11.42 8.32 -10.59
C ASP A 418 11.96 9.74 -10.30
N GLU A 419 12.12 10.56 -11.34
CA GLU A 419 12.61 11.93 -11.23
C GLU A 419 11.49 12.99 -11.11
N VAL A 420 10.21 12.59 -11.21
CA VAL A 420 9.06 13.50 -11.14
C VAL A 420 8.86 13.98 -9.70
N LYS A 421 9.12 15.27 -9.47
CA LYS A 421 8.97 15.91 -8.16
C LYS A 421 7.67 16.70 -8.03
N HIS A 422 7.10 17.10 -9.15
CA HIS A 422 5.86 17.86 -9.24
C HIS A 422 5.01 17.35 -10.41
N PRO A 423 3.66 17.37 -10.34
CA PRO A 423 2.80 16.92 -11.45
C PRO A 423 3.07 17.64 -12.77
N ASN A 424 3.51 18.90 -12.74
CA ASN A 424 3.91 19.65 -13.94
C ASN A 424 5.19 19.13 -14.62
N ASP A 425 5.99 18.30 -13.94
CA ASP A 425 7.22 17.74 -14.52
C ASP A 425 6.89 16.59 -15.50
N VAL A 426 5.68 16.03 -15.42
CA VAL A 426 5.24 14.91 -16.26
C VAL A 426 5.03 15.39 -17.70
N ARG A 427 5.81 14.82 -18.63
CA ARG A 427 5.66 15.10 -20.06
C ARG A 427 4.72 14.08 -20.69
N VAL A 428 3.57 14.56 -21.17
CA VAL A 428 2.65 13.74 -21.95
C VAL A 428 2.99 13.81 -23.42
N THR A 429 3.32 12.65 -23.98
CA THR A 429 3.62 12.47 -25.40
C THR A 429 2.76 11.35 -25.95
N TRP A 430 2.27 11.52 -27.17
CA TRP A 430 1.52 10.51 -27.91
C TRP A 430 2.42 9.99 -29.03
N ASP A 431 2.81 8.73 -28.95
CA ASP A 431 3.54 8.06 -30.01
C ASP A 431 2.56 7.48 -31.04
N SER A 432 2.90 7.63 -32.32
CA SER A 432 2.24 6.99 -33.46
C SER A 432 2.25 5.46 -33.41
N GLU A 433 3.18 4.83 -32.69
CA GLU A 433 3.33 3.37 -32.64
C GLU A 433 2.14 2.60 -32.02
N ASN A 434 1.24 3.29 -31.32
CA ASN A 434 0.11 2.64 -30.62
C ASN A 434 -1.21 2.63 -31.41
N ASP A 435 -1.25 3.20 -32.62
CA ASP A 435 -2.44 3.31 -33.48
C ASP A 435 -3.70 3.82 -32.75
N ILE A 436 -3.51 4.72 -31.77
CA ILE A 436 -4.59 5.20 -30.91
C ILE A 436 -5.53 6.11 -31.71
N PRO A 437 -6.86 5.88 -31.71
CA PRO A 437 -7.82 6.74 -32.39
C PRO A 437 -7.72 8.20 -31.94
N LYS A 438 -7.77 9.14 -32.90
CA LYS A 438 -7.60 10.58 -32.63
C LYS A 438 -8.62 11.13 -31.62
N ASN A 439 -9.86 10.69 -31.71
CA ASN A 439 -10.93 11.06 -30.77
C ASN A 439 -10.64 10.60 -29.33
N TRP A 440 -9.93 9.48 -29.14
CA TRP A 440 -9.52 9.02 -27.81
C TRP A 440 -8.44 9.93 -27.24
N ILE A 441 -7.44 10.28 -28.06
CA ILE A 441 -6.38 11.23 -27.70
C ILE A 441 -6.98 12.58 -27.30
N GLU A 442 -7.90 13.13 -28.12
CA GLU A 442 -8.57 14.39 -27.85
C GLU A 442 -9.35 14.36 -26.53
N THR A 443 -10.07 13.27 -26.27
CA THR A 443 -10.84 13.12 -25.02
C THR A 443 -9.93 13.06 -23.80
N VAL A 444 -8.85 12.26 -23.87
CA VAL A 444 -7.89 12.16 -22.76
C VAL A 444 -7.15 13.47 -22.53
N ASN A 445 -6.75 14.18 -23.59
CA ASN A 445 -6.16 15.52 -23.46
C ASN A 445 -7.12 16.52 -22.81
N ARG A 446 -8.42 16.45 -23.09
CA ARG A 446 -9.43 17.30 -22.42
C ARG A 446 -9.57 17.00 -20.94
N CYS A 447 -9.47 15.74 -20.51
CA CYS A 447 -9.40 15.40 -19.07
C CYS A 447 -8.23 16.09 -18.38
N MET A 448 -7.15 16.33 -19.13
CA MET A 448 -5.87 16.84 -18.67
C MET A 448 -5.69 18.34 -18.95
N ALA A 449 -6.79 19.06 -19.27
CA ALA A 449 -6.74 20.49 -19.55
C ALA A 449 -6.21 21.30 -18.36
N GLU A 450 -5.46 22.36 -18.66
CA GLU A 450 -4.84 23.23 -17.66
C GLU A 450 -5.89 23.98 -16.84
N ASP A 451 -6.91 24.58 -17.48
CA ASP A 451 -8.09 25.11 -16.77
C ASP A 451 -9.01 23.94 -16.38
N PRO A 452 -9.23 23.68 -15.08
CA PRO A 452 -10.12 22.60 -14.63
C PRO A 452 -11.53 22.74 -15.22
N ASN A 453 -12.01 23.95 -15.48
CA ASN A 453 -13.35 24.19 -16.02
C ASN A 453 -13.53 23.69 -17.47
N GLU A 454 -12.44 23.41 -18.21
CA GLU A 454 -12.49 22.85 -19.56
C GLU A 454 -12.57 21.31 -19.58
N ARG A 455 -12.31 20.68 -18.43
CA ARG A 455 -12.35 19.23 -18.29
C ARG A 455 -13.80 18.72 -18.35
N PRO A 456 -14.05 17.56 -18.97
CA PRO A 456 -15.38 16.96 -18.97
C PRO A 456 -15.76 16.52 -17.55
N ASN A 457 -17.06 16.45 -17.28
CA ASN A 457 -17.52 15.70 -16.11
C ASN A 457 -17.31 14.19 -16.35
N VAL A 458 -17.29 13.41 -15.27
CA VAL A 458 -17.00 11.97 -15.38
C VAL A 458 -18.10 11.18 -16.13
N GLU A 459 -19.34 11.66 -16.12
CA GLU A 459 -20.45 10.97 -16.81
C GLU A 459 -20.32 11.06 -18.34
N ASP A 460 -19.81 12.18 -18.84
CA ASP A 460 -19.53 12.34 -20.27
C ASP A 460 -18.40 11.41 -20.72
N LEU A 461 -17.42 11.12 -19.85
CA LEU A 461 -16.41 10.10 -20.11
C LEU A 461 -17.01 8.70 -20.17
N VAL A 462 -17.90 8.34 -19.22
CA VAL A 462 -18.60 7.05 -19.25
C VAL A 462 -19.35 6.88 -20.58
N LYS A 463 -20.11 7.88 -21.01
CA LYS A 463 -20.87 7.84 -22.28
C LYS A 463 -19.93 7.69 -23.48
N PHE A 464 -18.85 8.46 -23.53
CA PHE A 464 -17.87 8.40 -24.60
C PHE A 464 -17.26 6.99 -24.72
N TRP A 465 -16.70 6.48 -23.63
CA TRP A 465 -16.01 5.19 -23.65
C TRP A 465 -16.96 4.00 -23.89
N TYR A 466 -18.22 4.10 -23.44
CA TYR A 466 -19.24 3.10 -23.76
C TYR A 466 -19.50 3.01 -25.27
N VAL A 467 -19.64 4.16 -25.96
CA VAL A 467 -19.83 4.21 -27.41
C VAL A 467 -18.62 3.60 -28.14
N GLU A 468 -17.41 4.03 -27.78
CA GLU A 468 -16.18 3.53 -28.41
C GLU A 468 -15.97 2.03 -28.17
N GLN A 469 -16.25 1.54 -26.97
CA GLN A 469 -16.19 0.12 -26.67
C GLN A 469 -17.19 -0.67 -27.51
N THR A 470 -18.43 -0.19 -27.62
CA THR A 470 -19.48 -0.84 -28.42
C THR A 470 -19.08 -0.91 -29.89
N LEU A 471 -18.57 0.19 -30.46
CA LEU A 471 -18.08 0.23 -31.85
C LEU A 471 -16.96 -0.79 -32.09
N MET A 472 -16.03 -0.95 -31.14
CA MET A 472 -14.95 -1.93 -31.21
C MET A 472 -15.44 -3.39 -31.10
N THR A 473 -16.55 -3.63 -30.40
CA THR A 473 -17.16 -4.98 -30.33
C THR A 473 -18.02 -5.32 -31.54
N CYS A 474 -18.63 -4.34 -32.20
CA CYS A 474 -19.46 -4.59 -33.40
C CYS A 474 -18.63 -4.76 -34.68
N ASN A 475 -17.41 -4.21 -34.72
CA ASN A 475 -16.48 -4.36 -35.84
C ASN A 475 -15.55 -5.58 -35.71
N ALA A 476 -15.80 -6.44 -34.70
CA ALA A 476 -15.08 -7.66 -34.37
C ALA A 476 -15.72 -8.88 -35.02
#